data_AF-A0A556MJ76-F1
#
_entry.id   AF-A0A556MJ76-F1
#
_cell.length_a   1.000
_cell.length_b   1.000
_cell.length_c   1.000
_cell.angle_alpha   90.00
_cell.angle_beta   90.00
_cell.angle_gamma   90.00
#
_symmetry.space_group_name_H-M   'P 1'
#
loop_
_entity.id
_entity.type
_entity.pdbx_description
1 polymer ?
#
loop_
_entity_poly.entity_id
_entity_poly.type
_entity_poly.pdbx_seq_one_letter_code
_entity_poly.pdbx_strand_id
1 'polypeptide(L)'
;MKLIYSCCFVFLSFGIQAQVVKAPVKVSVKGFNGLPYPNDKVLFVGQKSKQTLSGVTNQAGQFLIQLPSNEIYDIRIQSIGDEIEYNTMEIPAVKPGEFFEEAELVIEYDPGTTFSFTNLQFEPAKADLKAVSYTHLKNLVEIMKRKKDLKIRIDGHTDSDGEENANQILSQKRAESVKNYLISQGIDANRMVAKGFGESNPVADNSTPQGKAQNRRTEIRVL
;
A
#
# COMPACT_ATOMS: atom_id res chain seq x y z
N MET A 1 -3.75 66.55 -24.95
CA MET A 1 -3.84 65.11 -24.63
C MET A 1 -3.55 64.94 -23.14
N LYS A 2 -4.58 64.82 -22.28
CA LYS A 2 -4.45 64.66 -20.82
C LYS A 2 -4.53 63.17 -20.51
N LEU A 3 -3.45 62.57 -20.00
CA LEU A 3 -3.49 61.22 -19.43
C LEU A 3 -3.83 61.32 -17.95
N ILE A 4 -4.96 60.72 -17.57
CA ILE A 4 -5.38 60.54 -16.18
C ILE A 4 -4.91 59.13 -15.78
N TYR A 5 -3.98 59.03 -14.83
CA TYR A 5 -3.61 57.77 -14.21
C TYR A 5 -4.62 57.46 -13.11
N SER A 6 -5.49 56.47 -13.34
CA SER A 6 -6.36 55.88 -12.33
C SER A 6 -5.54 54.92 -11.47
N CYS A 7 -5.31 55.27 -10.21
CA CYS A 7 -4.62 54.43 -9.25
C CYS A 7 -5.62 53.41 -8.70
N CYS A 8 -5.60 52.19 -9.22
CA CYS A 8 -6.42 51.08 -8.73
C CYS A 8 -5.76 50.52 -7.47
N PHE A 9 -6.29 50.86 -6.29
CA PHE A 9 -5.93 50.20 -5.04
C PHE A 9 -6.52 48.79 -5.03
N VAL A 10 -5.70 47.80 -5.39
CA VAL A 10 -6.01 46.40 -5.12
C VAL A 10 -5.82 46.18 -3.63
N PHE A 11 -6.91 46.17 -2.87
CA PHE A 11 -6.91 45.66 -1.51
C PHE A 11 -6.72 44.15 -1.57
N LEU A 12 -5.46 43.69 -1.46
CA LEU A 12 -5.16 42.32 -1.08
C LEU A 12 -5.55 42.15 0.39
N SER A 13 -6.77 41.67 0.63
CA SER A 13 -7.14 41.11 1.91
C SER A 13 -6.32 39.85 2.16
N PHE A 14 -5.18 40.00 2.84
CA PHE A 14 -4.52 38.89 3.50
C PHE A 14 -5.45 38.41 4.62
N GLY A 15 -6.39 37.52 4.28
CA GLY A 15 -7.11 36.74 5.26
C GLY A 15 -6.07 35.99 6.09
N ILE A 16 -5.98 36.32 7.38
CA ILE A 16 -5.18 35.56 8.33
C ILE A 16 -5.80 34.17 8.38
N GLN A 17 -5.23 33.22 7.64
CA GLN A 17 -5.66 31.84 7.74
C GLN A 17 -5.22 31.35 9.11
N ALA A 18 -6.19 31.10 9.99
CA ALA A 18 -5.93 30.58 11.32
C ALA A 18 -5.03 29.34 11.22
N GLN A 19 -3.87 29.39 11.87
CA GLN A 19 -2.91 28.30 11.85
C GLN A 19 -3.55 27.08 12.51
N VAL A 20 -3.81 26.04 11.73
CA VAL A 20 -4.45 24.82 12.24
C VAL A 20 -3.51 24.16 13.24
N VAL A 21 -3.96 24.06 14.50
CA VAL A 21 -3.23 23.38 15.58
C VAL A 21 -3.09 21.91 15.22
N LYS A 22 -1.94 21.30 15.53
CA LYS A 22 -1.66 19.89 15.27
C LYS A 22 -1.42 19.16 16.57
N ALA A 23 -2.01 17.97 16.72
CA ALA A 23 -1.78 17.07 17.83
C ALA A 23 -0.53 16.22 17.57
N PRO A 24 0.45 16.19 18.49
CA PRO A 24 1.51 15.20 18.48
C PRO A 24 0.92 13.83 18.84
N VAL A 25 1.06 12.86 17.94
CA VAL A 25 0.61 11.48 18.16
C VAL A 25 1.81 10.54 18.03
N LYS A 26 2.19 9.93 19.15
CA LYS A 26 3.19 8.85 19.19
C LYS A 26 2.50 7.56 18.79
N VAL A 27 2.93 6.99 17.67
CA VAL A 27 2.37 5.76 17.12
C VAL A 27 3.32 4.61 17.42
N SER A 28 2.79 3.50 17.94
CA SER A 28 3.50 2.23 18.13
C SER A 28 2.76 1.13 17.40
N VAL A 29 3.46 0.36 16.58
CA VAL A 29 2.92 -0.73 15.78
C VAL A 29 3.59 -2.04 16.19
N LYS A 30 2.79 -3.03 16.56
CA LYS A 30 3.27 -4.32 17.06
C LYS A 30 2.30 -5.46 16.71
N GLY A 31 2.80 -6.69 16.76
CA GLY A 31 1.97 -7.88 16.63
C GLY A 31 1.19 -8.18 17.90
N PHE A 32 0.26 -9.13 17.81
CA PHE A 32 -0.48 -9.62 18.98
C PHE A 32 0.43 -10.28 20.02
N ASN A 33 1.61 -10.71 19.62
CA ASN A 33 2.68 -11.19 20.50
C ASN A 33 3.48 -10.06 21.19
N GLY A 34 3.15 -8.79 20.91
CA GLY A 34 3.84 -7.62 21.46
C GLY A 34 5.15 -7.25 20.76
N LEU A 35 5.62 -8.01 19.77
CA LEU A 35 6.84 -7.69 19.03
C LEU A 35 6.62 -6.49 18.11
N PRO A 36 7.56 -5.53 18.04
CA PRO A 36 7.41 -4.35 17.21
C PRO A 36 7.50 -4.71 15.73
N TYR A 37 6.75 -3.97 14.91
CA TYR A 37 6.83 -4.08 13.47
C TYR A 37 7.60 -2.89 12.86
N PRO A 38 8.87 -3.07 12.46
CA PRO A 38 9.66 -2.01 11.85
C PRO A 38 9.33 -1.81 10.37
N ASN A 39 9.54 -0.58 9.90
CA ASN A 39 9.37 -0.14 8.52
C ASN A 39 7.95 -0.27 7.94
N ASP A 40 6.94 -0.41 8.82
CA ASP A 40 5.53 -0.34 8.42
C ASP A 40 5.09 1.09 8.23
N LYS A 41 4.26 1.29 7.19
CA LYS A 41 3.73 2.60 6.84
C LYS A 41 2.27 2.67 7.26
N VAL A 42 1.98 3.60 8.15
CA VAL A 42 0.63 3.89 8.63
C VAL A 42 0.15 5.16 7.93
N LEU A 43 -1.08 5.15 7.43
CA LEU A 43 -1.75 6.25 6.77
C LEU A 43 -2.88 6.77 7.67
N PHE A 44 -3.02 8.08 7.70
CA PHE A 44 -4.09 8.81 8.38
C PHE A 44 -4.82 9.63 7.32
N VAL A 45 -6.03 9.21 6.96
CA VAL A 45 -6.82 9.84 5.90
C VAL A 45 -7.91 10.70 6.55
N GLY A 46 -7.78 12.02 6.43
CA GLY A 46 -8.76 12.96 6.97
C GLY A 46 -10.11 12.79 6.27
N GLN A 47 -11.17 12.50 7.01
CA GLN A 47 -12.49 12.26 6.43
C GLN A 47 -13.07 13.54 5.79
N LYS A 48 -12.78 14.70 6.37
CA LYS A 48 -13.26 16.01 5.90
C LYS A 48 -12.31 16.62 4.87
N SER A 49 -11.02 16.74 5.19
CA SER A 49 -10.00 17.35 4.32
C SER A 49 -9.63 16.47 3.12
N LYS A 50 -9.86 15.15 3.21
CA LYS A 50 -9.32 14.13 2.31
C LYS A 50 -7.79 14.11 2.25
N GLN A 51 -7.12 14.83 3.14
CA GLN A 51 -5.66 14.84 3.23
C GLN A 51 -5.18 13.50 3.78
N THR A 52 -4.14 12.94 3.16
CA THR A 52 -3.45 11.77 3.67
C THR A 52 -2.13 12.19 4.30
N LEU A 53 -1.98 11.88 5.59
CA LEU A 53 -0.72 11.95 6.31
C LEU A 53 -0.20 10.53 6.54
N SER A 54 1.11 10.36 6.71
CA SER A 54 1.66 9.03 6.97
C SER A 54 2.96 9.07 7.75
N GLY A 55 3.26 7.98 8.43
CA GLY A 55 4.54 7.75 9.09
C GLY A 55 5.03 6.33 8.83
N VAL A 56 6.35 6.15 8.96
CA VAL A 56 7.01 4.84 8.84
C VAL A 56 7.65 4.51 10.16
N THR A 57 7.40 3.31 10.69
CA THR A 57 7.92 2.87 11.97
C THR A 57 9.43 2.65 11.92
N ASN A 58 10.11 3.05 12.99
CA ASN A 58 11.52 2.76 13.23
C ASN A 58 11.72 1.29 13.70
N GLN A 59 12.94 0.94 14.12
CA GLN A 59 13.27 -0.41 14.60
C GLN A 59 12.52 -0.83 15.87
N ALA A 60 12.04 0.13 16.67
CA ALA A 60 11.19 -0.12 17.84
C ALA A 60 9.69 -0.16 17.48
N GLY A 61 9.33 -0.14 16.20
CA GLY A 61 7.93 -0.13 15.76
C GLY A 61 7.24 1.22 15.94
N GLN A 62 7.99 2.32 16.08
CA GLN A 62 7.46 3.61 16.52
C GLN A 62 7.75 4.76 15.55
N PHE A 63 6.88 5.78 15.58
CA PHE A 63 7.16 7.11 15.02
C PHE A 63 6.28 8.18 15.70
N LEU A 64 6.60 9.46 15.49
CA LEU A 64 5.79 10.60 15.94
C LEU A 64 5.22 11.32 14.72
N ILE A 65 3.93 11.67 14.74
CA ILE A 65 3.26 12.42 13.68
C ILE A 65 2.45 13.58 14.25
N GLN A 66 2.29 14.63 13.44
CA GLN A 66 1.53 15.83 13.79
C GLN A 66 0.23 15.86 12.99
N LEU A 67 -0.90 15.59 13.64
CA LEU A 67 -2.22 15.51 12.99
C LEU A 67 -3.03 16.81 13.20
N PRO A 68 -3.47 17.48 12.12
CA PRO A 68 -4.36 18.65 12.22
C PRO A 68 -5.61 18.42 13.07
N SER A 69 -5.96 19.42 13.87
CA SER A 69 -7.15 19.46 14.71
C SER A 69 -8.45 19.64 13.94
N ASN A 70 -9.58 19.37 14.60
CA ASN A 70 -10.94 19.49 14.06
C ASN A 70 -11.18 18.55 12.86
N GLU A 71 -10.72 17.31 13.00
CA GLU A 71 -10.75 16.29 11.94
C GLU A 71 -10.83 14.87 12.53
N ILE A 72 -11.51 13.98 11.80
CA ILE A 72 -11.48 12.53 12.04
C ILE A 72 -10.60 11.90 10.98
N TYR A 73 -9.68 11.03 11.39
CA TYR A 73 -8.76 10.30 10.53
C TYR A 73 -9.15 8.83 10.44
N ASP A 74 -9.31 8.29 9.24
CA ASP A 74 -9.29 6.85 8.99
C ASP A 74 -7.83 6.38 9.05
N ILE A 75 -7.55 5.44 9.95
CA ILE A 75 -6.23 4.84 10.13
C ILE A 75 -6.14 3.59 9.27
N ARG A 76 -5.16 3.57 8.37
CA ARG A 76 -4.89 2.44 7.48
C ARG A 76 -3.44 2.03 7.54
N ILE A 77 -3.15 0.79 7.21
CA ILE A 77 -1.79 0.26 7.17
C ILE A 77 -1.50 -0.18 5.74
N GLN A 78 -0.39 0.28 5.18
CA GLN A 78 0.06 -0.17 3.87
C GLN A 78 0.42 -1.66 3.94
N SER A 79 -0.17 -2.46 3.07
CA SER A 79 0.03 -3.91 2.99
C SER A 79 0.46 -4.30 1.57
N ILE A 80 0.97 -5.52 1.37
CA ILE A 80 1.33 -6.03 0.03
C ILE A 80 0.10 -6.09 -0.88
N GLY A 81 -1.01 -6.60 -0.33
CA GLY A 81 -2.32 -6.56 -0.97
C GLY A 81 -3.00 -5.21 -0.75
N ASP A 82 -4.31 -5.26 -0.51
CA ASP A 82 -5.09 -4.06 -0.19
C ASP A 82 -4.70 -3.48 1.17
N GLU A 83 -4.85 -2.16 1.32
CA GLU A 83 -4.65 -1.46 2.59
C GLU A 83 -5.50 -2.10 3.70
N ILE A 84 -4.91 -2.23 4.89
CA ILE A 84 -5.64 -2.73 6.06
C ILE A 84 -6.29 -1.54 6.74
N GLU A 85 -7.62 -1.51 6.75
CA GLU A 85 -8.39 -0.57 7.56
C GLU A 85 -8.30 -0.99 9.04
N TYR A 86 -7.81 -0.10 9.91
CA TYR A 86 -7.59 -0.41 11.33
C TYR A 86 -8.70 0.17 12.21
N ASN A 87 -8.76 1.50 12.31
CA ASN A 87 -9.74 2.21 13.14
C ASN A 87 -9.83 3.68 12.70
N THR A 88 -10.64 4.48 13.38
CA THR A 88 -10.65 5.93 13.25
C THR A 88 -10.07 6.61 14.50
N MET A 89 -9.62 7.86 14.34
CA MET A 89 -9.17 8.72 15.43
C MET A 89 -9.70 10.13 15.22
N GLU A 90 -10.37 10.68 16.22
CA GLU A 90 -10.79 12.08 16.23
C GLU A 90 -9.71 12.95 16.89
N ILE A 91 -9.31 14.02 16.19
CA ILE A 91 -8.52 15.09 16.76
C ILE A 91 -9.46 16.30 16.93
N PRO A 92 -9.89 16.63 18.16
CA PRO A 92 -10.89 17.67 18.39
C PRO A 92 -10.39 19.06 18.02
N ALA A 93 -11.29 20.03 17.85
CA ALA A 93 -10.89 21.43 17.72
C ALA A 93 -10.28 21.93 19.03
N VAL A 94 -9.24 22.76 18.93
CA VAL A 94 -8.56 23.35 20.08
C VAL A 94 -9.04 24.78 20.27
N LYS A 95 -9.35 25.19 21.52
CA LYS A 95 -9.70 26.58 21.80
C LYS A 95 -8.46 27.49 21.71
N PRO A 96 -8.63 28.79 21.46
CA PRO A 96 -7.50 29.73 21.48
C PRO A 96 -6.73 29.66 22.81
N GLY A 97 -5.42 29.42 22.72
CA GLY A 97 -4.53 29.30 23.88
C GLY A 97 -4.44 27.91 24.51
N GLU A 98 -5.25 26.94 24.05
CA GLU A 98 -5.08 25.53 24.40
C GLU A 98 -4.09 24.86 23.42
N PHE A 99 -3.49 23.76 23.87
CA PHE A 99 -2.55 22.95 23.10
C PHE A 99 -2.83 21.48 23.37
N PHE A 100 -2.40 20.62 22.46
CA PHE A 100 -2.43 19.18 22.70
C PHE A 100 -1.23 18.74 23.53
N GLU A 101 -1.48 17.85 24.48
CA GLU A 101 -0.45 16.94 24.98
C GLU A 101 -0.16 15.85 23.94
N GLU A 102 0.96 15.15 24.11
CA GLU A 102 1.28 14.00 23.26
C GLU A 102 0.29 12.86 23.52
N ALA A 103 -0.44 12.47 22.48
CA ALA A 103 -1.32 11.31 22.51
C ALA A 103 -0.55 10.05 22.09
N GLU A 104 -0.94 8.90 22.64
CA GLU A 104 -0.38 7.61 22.26
C GLU A 104 -1.41 6.79 21.46
N LEU A 105 -0.97 6.25 20.32
CA LEU A 105 -1.72 5.32 19.50
C LEU A 105 -0.96 4.00 19.40
N VAL A 106 -1.55 2.94 19.94
CA VAL A 106 -1.03 1.58 19.79
C VAL A 106 -1.84 0.84 18.74
N ILE A 107 -1.16 0.39 17.69
CA ILE A 107 -1.70 -0.43 16.61
C ILE A 107 -1.21 -1.86 16.83
N GLU A 108 -2.17 -2.76 17.11
CA GLU A 108 -1.91 -4.19 17.25
C GLU A 108 -2.54 -4.92 16.07
N TYR A 109 -1.72 -5.54 15.21
CA TYR A 109 -2.20 -6.29 14.05
C TYR A 109 -1.17 -7.34 13.63
N ASP A 110 -1.58 -8.41 12.97
CA ASP A 110 -0.66 -9.30 12.26
C ASP A 110 -0.99 -9.31 10.76
N PRO A 111 -0.02 -9.01 9.87
CA PRO A 111 -0.27 -9.01 8.44
C PRO A 111 -0.51 -10.42 7.90
N GLY A 112 -1.32 -10.52 6.85
CA GLY A 112 -1.44 -11.75 6.08
C GLY A 112 -0.09 -12.20 5.50
N THR A 113 0.06 -13.49 5.24
CA THR A 113 1.29 -14.06 4.66
C THR A 113 1.15 -14.44 3.19
N THR A 114 -0.07 -14.44 2.65
CA THR A 114 -0.34 -14.75 1.24
C THR A 114 -1.28 -13.70 0.67
N PHE A 115 -0.90 -13.12 -0.47
CA PHE A 115 -1.60 -12.02 -1.12
C PHE A 115 -1.89 -12.41 -2.56
N SER A 116 -3.16 -12.49 -2.94
CA SER A 116 -3.56 -12.88 -4.29
C SER A 116 -3.73 -11.65 -5.18
N PHE A 117 -3.13 -11.71 -6.36
CA PHE A 117 -3.22 -10.70 -7.40
C PHE A 117 -3.92 -11.31 -8.62
N THR A 118 -5.25 -11.21 -8.63
CA THR A 118 -6.10 -11.63 -9.76
C THR A 118 -6.07 -10.62 -10.92
N ASN A 119 -5.67 -9.37 -10.64
CA ASN A 119 -5.62 -8.28 -11.61
C ASN A 119 -4.24 -8.10 -12.28
N LEU A 120 -3.27 -9.00 -12.03
CA LEU A 120 -2.03 -8.98 -12.81
C LEU A 120 -2.31 -9.50 -14.21
N GLN A 121 -2.40 -8.57 -15.15
CA GLN A 121 -2.66 -8.87 -16.54
C GLN A 121 -1.37 -9.07 -17.30
N PHE A 122 -1.38 -10.10 -18.14
CA PHE A 122 -0.33 -10.42 -19.09
C PHE A 122 -0.83 -10.24 -20.52
N GLU A 123 0.07 -10.00 -21.47
CA GLU A 123 -0.28 -10.09 -22.88
C GLU A 123 -0.77 -11.51 -23.25
N PRO A 124 -1.76 -11.65 -24.15
CA PRO A 124 -2.32 -12.95 -24.50
C PRO A 124 -1.24 -13.96 -24.92
N ALA A 125 -1.27 -15.16 -24.33
CA ALA A 125 -0.29 -16.22 -24.53
C ALA A 125 1.18 -15.82 -24.27
N LYS A 126 1.43 -14.71 -23.58
CA LYS A 126 2.76 -14.23 -23.21
C LYS A 126 2.90 -14.08 -21.71
N ALA A 127 4.15 -13.87 -21.29
CA ALA A 127 4.51 -13.56 -19.90
C ALA A 127 4.81 -12.07 -19.71
N ASP A 128 4.59 -11.23 -20.72
CA ASP A 128 4.80 -9.78 -20.63
C ASP A 128 3.69 -9.13 -19.79
N LEU A 129 4.07 -8.34 -18.79
CA LEU A 129 3.14 -7.62 -17.93
C LEU A 129 2.52 -6.41 -18.65
N LYS A 130 1.21 -6.26 -18.55
CA LYS A 130 0.49 -5.06 -19.01
C LYS A 130 0.73 -3.88 -18.10
N ALA A 131 0.56 -2.67 -18.64
CA ALA A 131 0.77 -1.42 -17.92
C ALA A 131 -0.02 -1.33 -16.59
N VAL A 132 -1.28 -1.79 -16.58
CA VAL A 132 -2.16 -1.81 -15.41
C VAL A 132 -1.58 -2.60 -14.23
N SER A 133 -0.81 -3.65 -14.53
CA SER A 133 -0.20 -4.55 -13.54
C SER A 133 0.90 -3.85 -12.72
N TYR A 134 1.60 -2.88 -13.32
CA TYR A 134 2.71 -2.18 -12.65
C TYR A 134 2.26 -1.33 -11.47
N THR A 135 1.01 -0.85 -11.43
CA THR A 135 0.49 -0.10 -10.29
C THR A 135 0.49 -0.94 -9.01
N HIS A 136 0.03 -2.19 -9.11
CA HIS A 136 0.02 -3.12 -7.98
C HIS A 136 1.43 -3.54 -7.58
N LEU A 137 2.31 -3.76 -8.56
CA LEU A 137 3.70 -4.13 -8.29
C LEU A 137 4.52 -2.97 -7.70
N LYS A 138 4.17 -1.71 -7.99
CA LYS A 138 4.82 -0.54 -7.39
C LYS A 138 4.66 -0.52 -5.87
N ASN A 139 3.48 -0.86 -5.36
CA ASN A 139 3.24 -0.97 -3.91
C ASN A 139 4.15 -2.04 -3.28
N LEU A 140 4.25 -3.22 -3.90
CA LEU A 140 5.16 -4.27 -3.46
C LEU A 140 6.63 -3.82 -3.48
N VAL A 141 7.05 -3.11 -4.54
CA VAL A 141 8.41 -2.53 -4.64
C VAL A 141 8.68 -1.57 -3.49
N GLU A 142 7.75 -0.67 -3.17
CA GLU A 142 7.91 0.28 -2.06
C GLU A 142 8.07 -0.45 -0.72
N ILE A 143 7.25 -1.46 -0.47
CA ILE A 143 7.31 -2.27 0.75
C ILE A 143 8.65 -3.01 0.83
N MET A 144 9.05 -3.72 -0.23
CA MET A 144 10.32 -4.46 -0.25
C MET A 144 11.55 -3.55 -0.17
N LYS A 145 11.45 -2.31 -0.64
CA LYS A 145 12.50 -1.30 -0.47
C LYS A 145 12.63 -0.84 0.96
N ARG A 146 11.54 -0.69 1.71
CA ARG A 146 11.57 -0.30 3.14
C ARG A 146 11.93 -1.48 4.05
N LYS A 147 11.28 -2.62 3.87
CA LYS A 147 11.52 -3.84 4.65
C LYS A 147 12.62 -4.67 3.98
N LYS A 148 13.89 -4.41 4.33
CA LYS A 148 15.05 -5.06 3.68
C LYS A 148 15.14 -6.56 3.93
N ASP A 149 14.61 -7.03 5.05
CA ASP A 149 14.65 -8.45 5.42
C ASP A 149 13.47 -9.25 4.84
N LEU A 150 12.48 -8.59 4.25
CA LEU A 150 11.31 -9.23 3.66
C LEU A 150 11.74 -10.13 2.48
N LYS A 151 11.45 -11.42 2.60
CA LYS A 151 11.59 -12.41 1.52
C LYS A 151 10.21 -12.85 1.05
N ILE A 152 10.08 -13.06 -0.26
CA ILE A 152 8.81 -13.48 -0.86
C ILE A 152 8.99 -14.65 -1.82
N ARG A 153 7.92 -15.40 -2.01
CA ARG A 153 7.72 -16.31 -3.14
C ARG A 153 6.60 -15.78 -4.02
N ILE A 154 6.81 -15.81 -5.32
CA ILE A 154 5.88 -15.40 -6.36
C ILE A 154 5.36 -16.68 -7.00
N ASP A 155 4.08 -16.96 -6.78
CA ASP A 155 3.42 -18.19 -7.20
C ASP A 155 2.53 -17.89 -8.41
N GLY A 156 2.84 -18.47 -9.56
CA GLY A 156 2.04 -18.35 -10.79
C GLY A 156 1.05 -19.48 -10.92
N HIS A 157 -0.20 -19.17 -11.31
CA HIS A 157 -1.26 -20.16 -11.54
C HIS A 157 -1.96 -19.92 -12.89
N THR A 158 -2.47 -20.99 -13.48
CA THR A 158 -3.36 -20.98 -14.65
C THR A 158 -4.73 -21.53 -14.30
N ASP A 159 -5.70 -21.36 -15.19
CA ASP A 159 -6.88 -22.22 -15.22
C ASP A 159 -6.54 -23.58 -15.85
N SER A 160 -7.55 -24.43 -16.00
CA SER A 160 -7.42 -25.76 -16.60
C SER A 160 -7.50 -25.77 -18.13
N ASP A 161 -7.41 -24.62 -18.81
CA ASP A 161 -7.47 -24.59 -20.26
C ASP A 161 -6.08 -24.86 -20.85
N GLY A 162 -5.99 -25.84 -21.75
CA GLY A 162 -4.74 -26.23 -22.41
C GLY A 162 -4.08 -27.46 -21.79
N GLU A 163 -2.87 -27.78 -22.27
CA GLU A 163 -2.10 -28.94 -21.80
C GLU A 163 -1.41 -28.62 -20.46
N GLU A 164 -1.44 -29.58 -19.52
CA GLU A 164 -0.87 -29.43 -18.17
C GLU A 164 0.59 -28.91 -18.20
N ASN A 165 1.44 -29.50 -19.05
CA ASN A 165 2.84 -29.08 -19.17
C ASN A 165 2.97 -27.65 -19.73
N ALA A 166 2.09 -27.27 -20.66
CA ALA A 166 2.08 -25.90 -21.18
C ALA A 166 1.66 -24.90 -20.09
N ASN A 167 0.69 -25.26 -19.25
CA ASN A 167 0.24 -24.47 -18.10
C ASN A 167 1.33 -24.34 -17.03
N GLN A 168 2.08 -25.41 -16.77
CA GLN A 168 3.23 -25.38 -15.88
C GLN A 168 4.33 -24.42 -16.38
N ILE A 169 4.68 -24.49 -17.67
CA ILE A 169 5.67 -23.59 -18.27
C ILE A 169 5.19 -22.13 -18.26
N LEU A 170 3.91 -21.90 -18.60
CA LEU A 170 3.33 -20.56 -18.66
C LEU A 170 3.30 -19.89 -17.29
N SER A 171 2.81 -20.60 -16.27
CA SER A 171 2.78 -20.08 -14.90
C SER A 171 4.17 -19.76 -14.36
N GLN A 172 5.17 -20.61 -14.64
CA GLN A 172 6.57 -20.36 -14.26
C GLN A 172 7.10 -19.07 -14.92
N LYS A 173 6.91 -18.93 -16.24
CA LYS A 173 7.34 -17.73 -16.97
C LYS A 173 6.68 -16.45 -16.42
N ARG A 174 5.39 -16.52 -16.06
CA ARG A 174 4.67 -15.38 -15.47
C ARG A 174 5.23 -14.97 -14.10
N ALA A 175 5.50 -15.95 -13.24
CA ALA A 175 6.15 -15.70 -11.95
C ALA A 175 7.55 -15.09 -12.13
N GLU A 176 8.32 -15.59 -13.09
CA GLU A 176 9.63 -15.04 -13.45
C GLU A 176 9.55 -13.61 -13.98
N SER A 177 8.56 -13.28 -14.81
CA SER A 177 8.35 -11.90 -15.28
C SER A 177 8.11 -10.92 -14.14
N VAL A 178 7.31 -11.30 -13.15
CA VAL A 178 7.09 -10.48 -11.95
C VAL A 178 8.41 -10.33 -11.17
N LYS A 179 9.15 -11.41 -10.95
CA LYS A 179 10.47 -11.36 -10.30
C LYS A 179 11.44 -10.44 -11.04
N ASN A 180 11.53 -10.57 -12.36
CA ASN A 180 12.40 -9.78 -13.22
C ASN A 180 12.02 -8.29 -13.18
N TYR A 181 10.72 -7.98 -13.16
CA TYR A 181 10.27 -6.62 -12.92
C TYR A 181 10.76 -6.10 -11.57
N LEU A 182 10.57 -6.83 -10.48
CA LEU A 182 11.02 -6.39 -9.15
C LEU A 182 12.55 -6.20 -9.09
N ILE A 183 13.32 -7.07 -9.76
CA ILE A 183 14.77 -6.91 -9.93
C ILE A 183 15.09 -5.61 -10.67
N SER A 184 14.39 -5.32 -11.77
CA SER A 184 14.57 -4.05 -12.53
C SER A 184 14.29 -2.81 -11.67
N GLN A 185 13.47 -2.95 -10.62
CA GLN A 185 13.17 -1.89 -9.67
C GLN A 185 14.18 -1.80 -8.50
N GLY A 186 15.22 -2.64 -8.50
CA GLY A 186 16.31 -2.64 -7.52
C GLY A 186 16.10 -3.57 -6.33
N ILE A 187 15.21 -4.56 -6.41
CA ILE A 187 15.06 -5.60 -5.38
C ILE A 187 16.05 -6.74 -5.65
N ASP A 188 16.80 -7.15 -4.63
CA ASP A 188 17.75 -8.26 -4.73
C ASP A 188 17.05 -9.58 -5.08
N ALA A 189 17.53 -10.26 -6.12
CA ALA A 189 17.01 -11.53 -6.59
C ALA A 189 17.00 -12.64 -5.53
N ASN A 190 17.91 -12.60 -4.54
CA ASN A 190 18.00 -13.57 -3.45
C ASN A 190 16.86 -13.44 -2.43
N ARG A 191 16.09 -12.33 -2.48
CA ARG A 191 14.92 -12.11 -1.63
C ARG A 191 13.63 -12.64 -2.25
N MET A 192 13.71 -13.23 -3.45
CA MET A 192 12.54 -13.61 -4.24
C MET A 192 12.72 -14.99 -4.86
N VAL A 193 11.74 -15.86 -4.67
CA VAL A 193 11.63 -17.14 -5.38
C VAL A 193 10.44 -17.06 -6.33
N ALA A 194 10.60 -17.50 -7.58
CA ALA A 194 9.50 -17.57 -8.55
C ALA A 194 9.15 -19.04 -8.82
N LYS A 195 7.88 -19.40 -8.69
CA LYS A 195 7.40 -20.77 -8.86
C LYS A 195 6.08 -20.82 -9.63
N GLY A 196 6.06 -21.56 -10.73
CA GLY A 196 4.85 -21.94 -11.44
C GLY A 196 4.21 -23.17 -10.82
N PHE A 197 2.88 -23.17 -10.74
CA PHE A 197 2.07 -24.31 -10.29
C PHE A 197 1.11 -24.81 -11.37
N GLY A 198 1.11 -24.21 -12.56
CA GLY A 198 0.14 -24.49 -13.60
C GLY A 198 -1.28 -24.45 -13.07
N GLU A 199 -2.05 -25.47 -13.38
CA GLU A 199 -3.44 -25.65 -12.97
C GLU A 199 -3.61 -26.48 -11.69
N SER A 200 -2.51 -26.94 -11.07
CA SER A 200 -2.55 -27.97 -10.01
C SER A 200 -3.16 -27.50 -8.69
N ASN A 201 -3.35 -26.19 -8.50
CA ASN A 201 -3.84 -25.57 -7.27
C ASN A 201 -4.98 -24.56 -7.57
N PRO A 202 -6.16 -25.04 -8.00
CA PRO A 202 -7.31 -24.18 -8.26
C PRO A 202 -7.88 -23.63 -6.95
N VAL A 203 -8.33 -22.39 -6.98
CA VAL A 203 -9.05 -21.72 -5.87
C VAL A 203 -10.54 -21.55 -6.16
N ALA A 204 -10.96 -21.87 -7.38
CA ALA A 204 -12.34 -21.78 -7.83
C ALA A 204 -12.64 -22.85 -8.90
N ASP A 205 -13.92 -23.02 -9.21
CA ASP A 205 -14.40 -24.02 -10.16
C ASP A 205 -13.97 -23.70 -11.60
N ASN A 206 -13.11 -24.56 -12.16
CA ASN A 206 -12.64 -24.48 -13.55
C ASN A 206 -13.74 -24.76 -14.59
N SER A 207 -14.92 -25.24 -14.19
CA SER A 207 -16.03 -25.42 -15.11
C SER A 207 -16.70 -24.09 -15.52
N THR A 208 -16.48 -23.02 -14.76
CA THR A 208 -17.11 -21.71 -14.98
C THR A 208 -16.13 -20.66 -15.49
N PRO A 209 -16.55 -19.73 -16.37
CA PRO A 209 -15.69 -18.62 -16.80
C PRO A 209 -15.17 -17.78 -15.63
N GLN A 210 -15.99 -17.59 -14.59
CA GLN A 210 -15.66 -16.85 -13.38
C GLN A 210 -14.58 -17.56 -12.57
N GLY A 211 -14.73 -18.87 -12.33
CA GLY A 211 -13.73 -19.63 -11.59
C GLY A 211 -12.41 -19.78 -12.33
N LYS A 212 -12.44 -19.96 -13.66
CA LYS A 212 -11.22 -19.88 -14.50
C LYS A 212 -10.51 -18.53 -14.34
N ALA A 213 -11.25 -17.42 -14.33
CA ALA A 213 -10.66 -16.10 -14.12
C ALA A 213 -10.00 -15.95 -12.74
N GLN A 214 -10.56 -16.56 -11.69
CA GLN A 214 -9.96 -16.58 -10.35
C GLN A 214 -8.72 -17.48 -10.28
N ASN A 215 -8.68 -18.58 -11.04
CA ASN A 215 -7.54 -19.49 -11.09
C ASN A 215 -6.34 -18.91 -11.84
N ARG A 216 -6.58 -18.07 -12.85
CA ARG A 216 -5.54 -17.25 -13.52
C ARG A 216 -5.07 -16.10 -12.62
N ARG A 217 -4.25 -16.43 -11.62
CA ARG A 217 -3.77 -15.49 -10.60
C ARG A 217 -2.27 -15.61 -10.39
N THR A 218 -1.72 -14.60 -9.74
CA THR A 218 -0.38 -14.67 -9.13
C THR A 218 -0.53 -14.44 -7.64
N GLU A 219 0.10 -15.25 -6.81
CA GLU A 219 0.15 -15.02 -5.36
C GLU A 219 1.54 -14.55 -4.94
N ILE A 220 1.59 -13.66 -3.96
CA ILE A 220 2.80 -13.27 -3.26
C ILE A 220 2.72 -13.86 -1.87
N ARG A 221 3.66 -14.74 -1.54
CA ARG A 221 3.78 -15.36 -0.22
C ARG A 221 4.99 -14.80 0.50
N VAL A 222 4.81 -14.33 1.73
CA VAL A 222 5.90 -13.96 2.64
C VAL A 222 6.55 -15.24 3.18
N LEU A 223 7.90 -15.27 3.19
CA LEU A 223 8.72 -16.41 3.62
C LEU A 223 9.34 -16.20 5.00
#